data_AF-A0A9E5THX1-F1
#
_entry.id   AF-A0A9E5THX1-F1
#
_cell.length_a   1.000
_cell.length_b   1.000
_cell.length_c   1.000
_cell.angle_alpha   90.00
_cell.angle_beta   90.00
_cell.angle_gamma   90.00
#
_symmetry.space_group_name_H-M   'P 1'
#
loop_
_entity.id
_entity.type
_entity.pdbx_description
1 polymer ?
#
loop_
_entity_poly.entity_id
_entity_poly.type
_entity_poly.pdbx_seq_one_letter_code
_entity_poly.pdbx_strand_id
1 'polypeptide(L)'
;NDFAYLRYRLPDLQISEFVADAAVGYADCLHPLYDEGVIPVITIRHDKGDQDADTCKLRGYDQHGQPLCAHGYRMLFNGVDYQRLRACWTCRQVCTHQLHPQPEDAACPFRDPNHPLGMTKHIGRAFIHPDGSHHERLARLYPYQSPLWKQHYGA
;
A
#
# COMPACT_ATOMS: atom_id res chain seq x y z
N ASN A 1 20.08 -7.34 -19.47
CA ASN A 1 18.76 -6.75 -19.80
C ASN A 1 17.93 -6.67 -18.53
N ASP A 2 18.32 -5.76 -17.64
CA ASP A 2 17.60 -5.46 -16.40
C ASP A 2 17.14 -3.99 -16.43
N PHE A 3 16.47 -3.56 -15.37
CA PHE A 3 15.93 -2.21 -15.24
C PHE A 3 17.03 -1.14 -15.34
N ALA A 4 18.20 -1.40 -14.74
CA ALA A 4 19.36 -0.50 -14.80
C ALA A 4 19.87 -0.32 -16.24
N TYR A 5 19.92 -1.40 -17.03
CA TYR A 5 20.29 -1.33 -18.44
C TYR A 5 19.27 -0.55 -19.28
N LEU A 6 17.98 -0.68 -19.01
CA LEU A 6 16.93 0.10 -19.67
C LEU A 6 17.10 1.61 -19.37
N ARG A 7 17.38 1.96 -18.12
CA ARG A 7 17.66 3.34 -17.70
C ARG A 7 18.90 3.94 -18.35
N TYR A 8 19.98 3.17 -18.42
CA TYR A 8 21.18 3.59 -19.12
C TYR A 8 20.91 3.93 -20.60
N ARG A 9 20.05 3.14 -21.27
CA ARG A 9 19.73 3.32 -22.69
C ARG A 9 18.71 4.43 -22.95
N LEU A 10 17.82 4.69 -22.00
CA LEU A 10 16.70 5.63 -22.13
C LEU A 10 16.59 6.50 -20.87
N PRO A 11 17.54 7.42 -20.65
CA PRO A 11 17.61 8.19 -19.40
C PRO A 11 16.36 9.06 -19.18
N ASP A 12 15.77 9.59 -20.26
CA ASP A 12 14.62 10.49 -20.21
C ASP A 12 13.26 9.77 -20.23
N LEU A 13 13.24 8.44 -20.39
CA LEU A 13 11.98 7.70 -20.43
C LEU A 13 11.29 7.77 -19.07
N GLN A 14 10.13 8.40 -18.99
CA GLN A 14 9.34 8.33 -17.75
C GLN A 14 8.65 6.97 -17.66
N ILE A 15 9.13 6.14 -16.73
CA ILE A 15 8.52 4.86 -16.41
C ILE A 15 7.46 5.12 -15.35
N SER A 16 6.19 5.02 -15.73
CA SER A 16 5.08 5.26 -14.80
C SER A 16 4.85 4.07 -13.87
N GLU A 17 4.75 2.87 -14.45
CA GLU A 17 4.38 1.65 -13.74
C GLU A 17 5.29 0.49 -14.10
N PHE A 18 5.55 -0.38 -13.11
CA PHE A 18 6.27 -1.63 -13.29
C PHE A 18 5.35 -2.79 -12.91
N VAL A 19 4.98 -3.60 -13.90
CA VAL A 19 4.09 -4.76 -13.72
C VAL A 19 4.92 -6.04 -13.66
N ALA A 20 4.76 -6.82 -12.58
CA ALA A 20 5.41 -8.13 -12.46
C ALA A 20 4.68 -9.06 -11.49
N ASP A 21 5.02 -10.35 -11.52
CA ASP A 21 4.50 -11.32 -10.56
C ASP A 21 5.21 -11.28 -9.19
N ALA A 22 4.77 -12.14 -8.27
CA ALA A 22 5.24 -12.18 -6.89
C ALA A 22 6.74 -12.47 -6.71
N ALA A 23 7.45 -12.95 -7.73
CA ALA A 23 8.90 -13.17 -7.68
C ALA A 23 9.67 -11.88 -7.46
N VAL A 24 9.13 -10.73 -7.88
CA VAL A 24 9.72 -9.39 -7.69
C VAL A 24 9.29 -8.76 -6.36
N GLY A 25 8.55 -9.48 -5.51
CA GLY A 25 8.04 -8.99 -4.23
C GLY A 25 9.05 -8.95 -3.07
N TYR A 26 10.33 -9.20 -3.32
CA TYR A 26 11.41 -9.11 -2.31
C TYR A 26 11.97 -7.69 -2.22
N ALA A 27 12.46 -7.30 -1.04
CA ALA A 27 13.01 -5.97 -0.77
C ALA A 27 14.07 -5.55 -1.81
N ASP A 28 15.03 -6.43 -2.11
CA ASP A 28 16.10 -6.19 -3.09
C ASP A 28 15.59 -5.86 -4.50
N CYS A 29 14.40 -6.35 -4.86
CA CYS A 29 13.76 -6.06 -6.14
C CYS A 29 12.87 -4.80 -6.08
N LEU A 30 12.26 -4.53 -4.93
CA LEU A 30 11.34 -3.42 -4.74
C LEU A 30 12.06 -2.09 -4.51
N HIS A 31 13.17 -2.08 -3.77
CA HIS A 31 13.91 -0.85 -3.44
C HIS A 31 14.31 -0.05 -4.68
N PRO A 32 14.89 -0.66 -5.73
CA PRO A 32 15.23 0.06 -6.96
C PRO A 32 14.00 0.69 -7.64
N LEU A 33 12.85 0.02 -7.62
CA LEU A 33 11.62 0.57 -8.20
C LEU A 33 11.15 1.82 -7.45
N TYR A 34 11.25 1.80 -6.12
CA TYR A 34 10.94 2.97 -5.29
C TYR A 34 11.96 4.10 -5.46
N ASP A 35 13.26 3.80 -5.58
CA ASP A 35 14.31 4.80 -5.85
C ASP A 35 14.07 5.53 -7.18
N GLU A 36 13.55 4.80 -8.17
CA GLU A 36 13.25 5.29 -9.51
C GLU A 36 11.89 5.99 -9.62
N GLY A 37 11.17 6.09 -8.50
CA GLY A 37 9.86 6.74 -8.42
C GLY A 37 8.77 6.03 -9.22
N VAL A 38 8.96 4.75 -9.55
CA VAL A 38 8.01 3.97 -10.35
C VAL A 38 6.93 3.39 -9.44
N ILE A 39 5.72 3.28 -9.96
CA ILE A 39 4.61 2.60 -9.32
C ILE A 39 4.77 1.06 -9.46
N PRO A 40 4.99 0.29 -8.38
CA PRO A 40 5.03 -1.17 -8.48
C PRO A 40 3.61 -1.75 -8.54
N VAL A 41 3.21 -2.27 -9.70
CA VAL A 41 1.97 -3.04 -9.90
C VAL A 41 2.33 -4.52 -9.86
N ILE A 42 2.70 -4.99 -8.68
CA ILE A 42 3.26 -6.32 -8.48
C ILE A 42 2.29 -7.21 -7.70
N THR A 43 2.21 -8.50 -8.05
CA THR A 43 1.44 -9.44 -7.22
C THR A 43 2.05 -9.59 -5.84
N ILE A 44 1.19 -9.52 -4.83
CA ILE A 44 1.61 -9.66 -3.44
C ILE A 44 2.20 -11.04 -3.21
N ARG A 45 3.42 -11.07 -2.68
CA ARG A 45 4.04 -12.28 -2.16
C ARG A 45 3.39 -12.64 -0.83
N HIS A 46 2.93 -13.88 -0.73
CA HIS A 46 2.44 -14.44 0.52
C HIS A 46 3.54 -14.55 1.57
N ASP A 47 3.16 -14.36 2.82
CA ASP A 47 4.03 -14.48 3.98
C ASP A 47 3.38 -15.33 5.06
N LYS A 48 4.22 -15.98 5.87
CA LYS A 48 3.75 -16.88 6.93
C LYS A 48 2.85 -16.17 7.94
N GLY A 49 3.06 -14.87 8.16
CA GLY A 49 2.24 -14.03 9.04
C GLY A 49 0.96 -13.49 8.42
N ASP A 50 0.62 -13.84 7.16
CA ASP A 50 -0.61 -13.35 6.51
C ASP A 50 -1.89 -13.76 7.27
N GLN A 51 -1.87 -14.89 7.99
CA GLN A 51 -3.03 -15.39 8.74
C GLN A 51 -3.14 -14.78 10.15
N ASP A 52 -2.10 -14.08 10.61
CA ASP A 52 -2.08 -13.46 11.93
C ASP A 52 -2.51 -11.99 11.83
N ALA A 53 -3.62 -11.65 12.48
CA ALA A 53 -4.23 -10.33 12.40
C ALA A 53 -3.33 -9.25 13.03
N ASP A 54 -2.62 -9.57 14.11
CA ASP A 54 -1.72 -8.64 14.79
C ASP A 54 -0.48 -8.37 13.95
N THR A 55 0.09 -9.40 13.31
CA THR A 55 1.16 -9.24 12.31
C THR A 55 0.69 -8.41 11.12
N CYS A 56 -0.54 -8.60 10.64
CA CYS A 56 -1.13 -7.78 9.57
C CYS A 56 -1.35 -6.33 10.00
N LYS A 57 -1.80 -6.10 11.23
CA LYS A 57 -1.93 -4.77 11.83
C LYS A 57 -0.56 -4.10 11.91
N LEU A 58 0.43 -4.79 12.48
CA LEU A 58 1.81 -4.33 12.67
C LEU A 58 2.58 -4.12 11.36
N ARG A 59 2.19 -4.76 10.25
CA ARG A 59 2.81 -4.46 8.93
C ARG A 59 2.03 -3.39 8.16
N GLY A 60 0.80 -3.09 8.56
CA GLY A 60 -0.05 -2.06 7.96
C GLY A 60 -0.84 -2.47 6.71
N TYR A 61 -0.94 -3.76 6.40
CA TYR A 61 -1.78 -4.29 5.32
C TYR A 61 -2.24 -5.72 5.62
N ASP A 62 -3.38 -6.15 5.08
CA ASP A 62 -3.91 -7.50 5.29
C ASP A 62 -3.25 -8.56 4.38
N GLN A 63 -3.67 -9.82 4.51
CA GLN A 63 -3.18 -10.95 3.69
C GLN A 63 -3.29 -10.76 2.17
N HIS A 64 -4.16 -9.86 1.71
CA HIS A 64 -4.31 -9.53 0.30
C HIS A 64 -3.48 -8.31 -0.10
N GLY A 65 -2.70 -7.73 0.82
CA GLY A 65 -1.94 -6.50 0.61
C GLY A 65 -2.81 -5.24 0.64
N GLN A 66 -4.06 -5.31 1.11
CA GLN A 66 -4.89 -4.12 1.27
C GLN A 66 -4.41 -3.32 2.49
N PRO A 67 -4.12 -2.02 2.36
CA PRO A 67 -3.69 -1.21 3.50
C PRO A 67 -4.70 -1.22 4.64
N LEU A 68 -4.19 -1.32 5.87
CA LEU A 68 -4.95 -1.23 7.12
C LEU A 68 -4.60 0.08 7.82
N CYS A 69 -5.50 0.71 8.58
CA CYS A 69 -5.14 1.85 9.44
C CYS A 69 -4.37 1.37 10.68
N ALA A 70 -3.91 2.29 11.54
CA ALA A 70 -3.18 1.95 12.76
C ALA A 70 -3.95 1.02 13.72
N HIS A 71 -5.29 1.01 13.65
CA HIS A 71 -6.15 0.13 14.45
C HIS A 71 -6.46 -1.21 13.77
N GLY A 72 -5.98 -1.44 12.54
CA GLY A 72 -6.20 -2.68 11.79
C GLY A 72 -7.42 -2.67 10.86
N TYR A 73 -8.16 -1.56 10.74
CA TYR A 73 -9.28 -1.47 9.81
C TYR A 73 -8.82 -1.29 8.37
N ARG A 74 -9.45 -2.01 7.44
CA ARG A 74 -9.21 -1.87 6.00
C ARG A 74 -9.43 -0.44 5.53
N MET A 75 -8.44 0.08 4.81
CA MET A 75 -8.53 1.38 4.16
C MET A 75 -9.16 1.24 2.77
N LEU A 76 -9.76 2.32 2.31
CA LEU A 76 -10.39 2.44 1.01
C LEU A 76 -9.48 3.18 0.05
N PHE A 77 -9.37 2.67 -1.17
CA PHE A 77 -8.63 3.31 -2.25
C PHE A 77 -9.27 4.64 -2.61
N ASN A 78 -8.43 5.68 -2.72
CA ASN A 78 -8.82 7.06 -2.99
C ASN A 78 -8.21 7.60 -4.30
N GLY A 79 -7.62 6.72 -5.12
CA GLY A 79 -7.06 7.07 -6.42
C GLY A 79 -5.54 7.03 -6.48
N VAL A 80 -5.01 7.24 -7.69
CA VAL A 80 -3.58 7.40 -7.96
C VAL A 80 -3.29 8.87 -8.21
N ASP A 81 -2.28 9.38 -7.51
CA ASP A 81 -1.64 10.65 -7.79
C ASP A 81 -0.54 10.40 -8.84
N TYR A 82 -0.90 10.49 -10.12
CA TYR A 82 0.01 10.22 -11.24
C TYR A 82 1.14 11.26 -11.36
N GLN A 83 0.97 12.45 -10.77
CA GLN A 83 2.05 13.45 -10.74
C GLN A 83 3.17 13.03 -9.78
N ARG A 84 2.81 12.38 -8.68
CA ARG A 84 3.76 11.91 -7.65
C ARG A 84 3.93 10.39 -7.63
N LEU A 85 3.36 9.70 -8.62
CA LEU A 85 3.43 8.26 -8.84
C LEU A 85 3.14 7.44 -7.56
N ARG A 86 2.00 7.70 -6.91
CA ARG A 86 1.62 7.06 -5.64
C ARG A 86 0.11 6.82 -5.52
N ALA A 87 -0.28 5.70 -4.91
CA ALA A 87 -1.68 5.46 -4.58
C ALA A 87 -2.05 6.01 -3.21
N CYS A 88 -3.22 6.64 -3.13
CA CYS A 88 -3.80 7.19 -1.91
C CYS A 88 -4.88 6.24 -1.35
N TRP A 89 -4.85 6.02 -0.05
CA TRP A 89 -5.79 5.19 0.70
C TRP A 89 -6.28 5.96 1.93
N THR A 90 -7.56 5.81 2.27
CA THR A 90 -8.20 6.54 3.38
C THR A 90 -8.97 5.60 4.28
N CYS A 91 -8.92 5.79 5.60
CA CYS A 91 -9.65 4.91 6.52
C CYS A 91 -11.13 5.28 6.67
N ARG A 92 -11.55 6.47 6.25
CA ARG A 92 -12.92 7.00 6.36
C ARG A 92 -13.56 6.81 7.74
N GLN A 93 -12.71 6.88 8.77
CA GLN A 93 -13.11 6.73 10.16
C GLN A 93 -13.93 5.47 10.43
N VAL A 94 -13.66 4.33 9.77
CA VAL A 94 -14.43 3.08 9.93
C VAL A 94 -14.66 2.67 11.40
N CYS A 95 -13.74 3.02 12.31
CA CYS A 95 -13.86 2.83 13.75
C CYS A 95 -15.03 3.57 14.43
N THR A 96 -15.53 4.69 13.87
CA THR A 96 -16.71 5.42 14.42
C THR A 96 -18.02 4.72 14.10
N HIS A 97 -18.02 3.85 13.10
CA HIS A 97 -19.21 3.19 12.57
C HIS A 97 -19.30 1.71 12.97
N GLN A 98 -18.36 1.21 13.79
CA GLN A 98 -18.40 -0.17 14.25
C GLN A 98 -19.54 -0.39 15.24
N LEU A 99 -20.27 -1.49 15.07
CA LEU A 99 -21.28 -1.93 16.03
C LEU A 99 -20.64 -2.29 17.39
N HIS A 100 -19.42 -2.83 17.33
CA HIS A 100 -18.61 -3.21 18.48
C HIS A 100 -17.21 -2.59 18.32
N PRO A 101 -17.03 -1.29 18.64
CA PRO A 101 -15.73 -0.65 18.55
C PRO A 101 -14.76 -1.26 19.56
N GLN A 102 -13.50 -1.36 19.18
CA GLN A 102 -12.45 -1.78 20.10
C GLN A 102 -12.15 -0.65 21.10
N PRO A 103 -11.71 -0.95 22.33
CA PRO A 103 -11.39 0.09 23.32
C PRO A 103 -10.38 1.13 22.80
N GLU A 104 -9.39 0.71 22.01
CA GLU A 104 -8.39 1.62 21.43
C GLU A 104 -8.96 2.62 20.41
N ASP A 105 -10.15 2.35 19.85
CA ASP A 105 -10.76 3.22 18.84
C ASP A 105 -11.14 4.58 19.41
N ALA A 106 -11.44 4.66 20.71
CA ALA A 106 -11.80 5.90 21.37
C ALA A 106 -10.63 6.91 21.36
N ALA A 107 -9.39 6.41 21.38
CA ALA A 107 -8.18 7.23 21.36
C ALA A 107 -7.66 7.52 19.94
N CYS A 108 -8.35 7.06 18.89
CA CYS A 108 -7.91 7.26 17.51
C CYS A 108 -7.88 8.76 17.14
N PRO A 109 -6.71 9.32 16.78
CA PRO A 109 -6.58 10.76 16.49
C PRO A 109 -7.24 11.16 15.17
N PHE A 110 -7.68 10.18 14.36
CA PHE A 110 -8.26 10.40 13.04
C PHE A 110 -9.80 10.39 13.05
N ARG A 111 -10.44 10.48 14.21
CA ARG A 111 -11.92 10.51 14.38
C ARG A 111 -12.53 11.91 14.38
N ASP A 112 -11.80 12.92 13.88
CA ASP A 112 -12.32 14.29 13.81
C ASP A 112 -13.46 14.38 12.78
N PRO A 113 -14.70 14.70 13.17
CA PRO A 113 -15.82 14.79 12.23
C PRO A 113 -15.63 15.84 11.12
N ASN A 114 -14.77 16.84 11.33
CA ASN A 114 -14.43 17.82 10.29
C ASN A 114 -13.47 17.27 9.22
N HIS A 115 -12.85 16.11 9.47
CA HIS A 115 -11.90 15.44 8.59
C HIS A 115 -12.36 14.01 8.26
N PRO A 116 -13.47 13.84 7.49
CA PRO A 116 -14.18 12.56 7.35
C PRO A 116 -13.36 11.46 6.64
N LEU A 117 -12.28 11.81 5.94
CA LEU A 117 -11.36 10.84 5.35
C LEU A 117 -10.54 10.08 6.41
N GLY A 118 -10.39 10.66 7.60
CA GLY A 118 -9.58 10.13 8.69
C GLY A 118 -8.11 10.02 8.29
N MET A 119 -7.49 8.89 8.62
CA MET A 119 -6.11 8.59 8.25
C MET A 119 -5.99 8.43 6.74
N THR A 120 -5.09 9.21 6.13
CA THR A 120 -4.69 9.06 4.73
C THR A 120 -3.30 8.42 4.66
N LYS A 121 -3.13 7.44 3.78
CA LYS A 121 -1.86 6.79 3.50
C LYS A 121 -1.54 6.87 2.02
N HIS A 122 -0.29 7.17 1.72
CA HIS A 122 0.27 6.99 0.39
C HIS A 122 1.13 5.72 0.41
N ILE A 123 0.95 4.84 -0.57
CA ILE A 123 1.82 3.67 -0.70
C ILE A 123 3.24 4.13 -1.01
N GLY A 124 4.21 3.59 -0.28
CA GLY A 124 5.64 3.86 -0.45
C GLY A 124 6.46 2.63 -0.08
N ARG A 125 7.78 2.83 0.12
CA ARG A 125 8.74 1.74 0.39
C ARG A 125 8.43 0.92 1.63
N ALA A 126 8.04 1.61 2.70
CA ALA A 126 7.77 1.01 3.98
C ALA A 126 6.47 1.57 4.55
N PHE A 127 5.77 0.74 5.31
CA PHE A 127 4.75 1.26 6.20
C PHE A 127 5.41 1.81 7.46
N ILE A 128 5.12 3.08 7.78
CA ILE A 128 5.56 3.74 9.00
C ILE A 128 4.38 3.83 9.95
N HIS A 129 4.50 3.17 11.09
CA HIS A 129 3.48 3.22 12.14
C HIS A 129 3.53 4.54 12.91
N PRO A 130 2.42 4.93 13.57
CA PRO A 130 2.43 6.08 14.48
C PRO A 130 3.45 5.97 15.62
N ASP A 131 3.86 4.76 16.01
CA ASP A 131 4.89 4.50 17.03
C ASP A 131 6.33 4.58 16.47
N GLY A 132 6.49 4.83 15.16
CA GLY A 132 7.78 4.91 14.49
C GLY A 132 8.35 3.56 14.03
N SER A 133 7.63 2.45 14.13
CA SER A 133 8.06 1.20 13.51
C SER A 133 7.98 1.28 11.98
N HIS A 134 8.90 0.60 11.29
CA HIS A 134 9.02 0.59 9.83
C HIS A 134 8.96 -0.84 9.30
N HIS A 135 8.01 -1.12 8.41
CA HIS A 135 7.83 -2.43 7.81
C HIS A 135 7.92 -2.34 6.28
N GLU A 136 9.06 -2.77 5.74
CA GLU A 136 9.32 -2.81 4.30
C GLU A 136 8.63 -4.01 3.68
N ARG A 137 7.52 -3.75 2.99
CA ARG A 137 6.86 -4.73 2.14
C ARG A 137 5.91 -4.04 1.17
N LEU A 138 5.76 -4.65 0.00
CA LEU A 138 4.80 -4.24 -1.00
C LEU A 138 3.37 -4.28 -0.44
N ALA A 139 2.75 -3.11 -0.32
CA ALA A 139 1.30 -2.99 -0.23
C ALA A 139 0.69 -2.94 -1.65
N ARG A 140 -0.58 -3.33 -1.80
CA ARG A 140 -1.26 -3.20 -3.08
C ARG A 140 -1.45 -1.73 -3.43
N LEU A 141 -1.05 -1.42 -4.65
CA LEU A 141 -1.34 -0.12 -5.24
C LEU A 141 -2.83 0.01 -5.59
N TYR A 142 -3.34 -0.94 -6.38
CA TYR A 142 -4.74 -1.01 -6.79
C TYR A 142 -5.53 -1.98 -5.90
N PRO A 143 -6.82 -1.71 -5.62
CA PRO A 143 -7.65 -2.68 -4.91
C PRO A 143 -7.67 -4.01 -5.65
N TYR A 144 -7.50 -5.11 -4.90
CA TYR A 144 -7.50 -6.45 -5.46
C TYR A 144 -8.79 -6.71 -6.25
N GLN A 145 -8.68 -7.33 -7.43
CA GLN A 145 -9.79 -7.63 -8.34
C GLN A 145 -10.61 -6.43 -8.84
N SER A 146 -10.21 -5.19 -8.55
CA SER A 146 -10.83 -4.01 -9.14
C SER A 146 -10.66 -3.99 -10.66
N PRO A 147 -11.53 -3.28 -11.40
CA PRO A 147 -11.36 -3.10 -12.85
C PRO A 147 -9.98 -2.56 -13.22
N LEU A 148 -9.47 -1.57 -12.46
CA LEU A 148 -8.11 -1.05 -12.61
C LEU A 148 -7.07 -2.15 -12.41
N TRP A 149 -7.13 -2.92 -11.32
CA TRP A 149 -6.18 -4.02 -11.11
C TRP A 149 -6.20 -5.03 -12.26
N LYS A 150 -7.39 -5.40 -12.76
CA LYS A 150 -7.54 -6.34 -13.88
C LYS A 150 -7.02 -5.78 -15.19
N GLN A 151 -7.19 -4.48 -15.46
CA GLN A 151 -6.69 -3.84 -16.68
C GLN A 151 -5.15 -3.86 -16.74
N HIS A 152 -4.49 -3.70 -15.60
CA HIS A 152 -3.03 -3.63 -15.55
C HIS A 152 -2.38 -5.01 -15.41
N TYR A 153 -3.02 -5.95 -14.70
CA TYR A 153 -2.45 -7.26 -14.40
C TYR A 153 -3.05 -8.43 -15.21
N GLY A 154 -4.30 -8.29 -15.67
CA GLY A 154 -5.05 -9.34 -16.37
C GLY A 154 -5.06 -9.20 -17.89
N ALA A 155 -4.24 -8.30 -18.44
CA ALA A 155 -3.97 -8.20 -19.88
C ALA A 155 -2.92 -9.23 -20.31
#